data_AF-A0A9E3R1R6-F1
#
_entry.id   AF-A0A9E3R1R6-F1
#
_cell.length_a   1.000
_cell.length_b   1.000
_cell.length_c   1.000
_cell.angle_alpha   90.00
_cell.angle_beta   90.00
_cell.angle_gamma   90.00
#
_symmetry.space_group_name_H-M   'P 1'
#
loop_
_entity.id
_entity.type
_entity.pdbx_description
1 polymer ?
#
loop_
_entity_poly.entity_id
_entity_poly.type
_entity_poly.pdbx_seq_one_letter_code
_entity_poly.pdbx_strand_id
1 'polypeptide(L)'
;MRSGVLAVVALAVSVGACDGEAQRAAAARNDRAAIARSESTVTRGPALPMTGKWSEAHVLDRLVRAGVAPRPVPDAPPGPAWMRAKAVVFAAGGGEVHAWIYADSTARRAVTDGLDPETATPRGEVPPFAGPMRFVMQNNLAAVIVGGSETNQERIALALQAGLPAARP
;
A
#
# COMPACT_ATOMS: atom_id res chain seq x y z
N MET A 1 -34.31 -1.34 69.19
CA MET A 1 -33.79 -0.07 68.65
C MET A 1 -33.08 -0.38 67.34
N ARG A 2 -33.60 0.14 66.23
CA ARG A 2 -33.08 -0.05 64.87
C ARG A 2 -32.00 0.99 64.62
N SER A 3 -30.80 0.57 64.25
CA SER A 3 -29.79 1.46 63.67
C SER A 3 -29.16 0.75 62.48
N GLY A 4 -29.52 1.20 61.28
CA GLY A 4 -28.88 0.82 60.04
C GLY A 4 -27.62 1.64 59.80
N VAL A 5 -26.66 1.08 59.08
CA VAL A 5 -25.57 1.83 58.46
C VAL A 5 -25.30 1.23 57.08
N LEU A 6 -25.66 2.04 56.09
CA LEU A 6 -25.06 2.29 54.77
C LEU A 6 -24.23 1.19 54.07
N ALA A 7 -24.71 0.87 52.88
CA ALA A 7 -23.96 0.31 51.77
C ALA A 7 -22.87 1.27 51.26
N VAL A 8 -21.71 0.72 50.92
CA VAL A 8 -20.78 1.30 49.94
C VAL A 8 -20.32 0.17 49.02
N VAL A 9 -21.00 0.04 47.88
CA VAL A 9 -20.49 -0.69 46.72
C VAL A 9 -19.59 0.28 45.96
N ALA A 10 -18.28 0.18 46.17
CA ALA A 10 -17.32 0.91 45.36
C ALA A 10 -17.13 0.16 44.03
N LEU A 11 -17.88 0.59 43.02
CA LEU A 11 -17.69 0.22 41.62
C LEU A 11 -16.42 0.92 41.12
N ALA A 12 -15.28 0.22 41.11
CA ALA A 12 -14.06 0.69 40.46
C ALA A 12 -14.12 0.33 38.97
N VAL A 13 -14.69 1.22 38.16
CA VAL A 13 -14.73 1.09 36.70
C VAL A 13 -13.78 2.11 36.06
N SER A 14 -12.96 1.59 35.15
CA SER A 14 -12.27 2.23 34.02
C SER A 14 -11.15 3.25 34.25
N VAL A 15 -9.90 2.77 34.23
CA VAL A 15 -8.74 3.52 33.70
C VAL A 15 -7.96 2.59 32.77
N GLY A 16 -8.33 2.57 31.49
CA GLY A 16 -7.62 1.82 30.45
C GLY A 16 -7.82 2.38 29.03
N ALA A 17 -8.52 3.51 28.90
CA ALA A 17 -8.92 4.07 27.60
C ALA A 17 -7.97 5.17 27.07
N CYS A 18 -7.09 5.74 27.89
CA CYS A 18 -6.24 6.87 27.49
C CYS A 18 -4.96 6.47 26.73
N ASP A 19 -4.40 5.28 26.98
CA ASP A 19 -3.14 4.86 26.34
C ASP A 19 -3.31 4.63 24.82
N GLY A 20 -4.44 4.07 24.41
CA GLY A 20 -4.72 3.80 23.00
C GLY A 20 -4.89 5.06 22.16
N GLU A 21 -5.38 6.15 22.74
CA GLU A 21 -5.57 7.41 22.02
C GLU A 21 -4.27 8.17 21.80
N ALA A 22 -3.42 8.25 22.84
CA ALA A 22 -2.09 8.84 22.73
C ALA A 22 -1.23 8.09 21.69
N GLN A 23 -1.30 6.76 21.68
CA GLN A 23 -0.60 5.93 20.70
C GLN A 23 -1.11 6.15 19.27
N ARG A 24 -2.45 6.19 19.07
CA ARG A 24 -3.05 6.52 17.77
C ARG A 24 -2.64 7.90 17.27
N ALA A 25 -2.64 8.90 18.15
CA ALA A 25 -2.24 10.27 17.80
C ALA A 25 -0.75 10.36 17.44
N ALA A 26 0.12 9.61 18.14
CA ALA A 26 1.54 9.52 17.82
C ALA A 26 1.78 8.84 16.46
N ALA A 27 1.11 7.73 16.18
CA ALA A 27 1.18 7.06 14.89
C ALA A 27 0.75 7.99 13.75
N ALA A 28 -0.38 8.69 13.89
CA ALA A 28 -0.86 9.64 12.88
C ALA A 28 0.11 10.80 12.62
N ARG A 29 0.81 11.31 13.66
CA ARG A 29 1.85 12.34 13.48
C ARG A 29 3.06 11.79 12.72
N ASN A 30 3.50 10.58 13.05
CA ASN A 30 4.63 9.92 12.38
C ASN A 30 4.32 9.66 10.90
N ASP A 31 3.11 9.20 10.59
CA ASP A 31 2.66 8.97 9.21
C ASP A 31 2.66 10.27 8.40
N ARG A 32 2.10 11.36 8.95
CA ARG A 32 2.12 12.68 8.29
C ARG A 32 3.55 13.16 8.04
N ALA A 33 4.45 13.00 9.01
CA ALA A 33 5.85 13.39 8.86
C ALA A 33 6.56 12.54 7.79
N ALA A 34 6.23 11.26 7.68
CA ALA A 34 6.77 10.37 6.65
C ALA A 34 6.28 10.76 5.24
N ILE A 35 5.01 11.14 5.11
CA ILE A 35 4.43 11.64 3.85
C ILE A 35 5.15 12.94 3.45
N ALA A 36 5.21 13.92 4.35
CA ALA A 36 5.87 15.21 4.07
C ALA A 36 7.34 15.06 3.65
N ARG A 37 8.07 14.11 4.26
CA ARG A 37 9.44 13.78 3.84
C ARG A 37 9.49 13.21 2.43
N SER A 38 8.59 12.29 2.11
CA SER A 38 8.51 11.66 0.79
C SER A 38 8.11 12.67 -0.30
N GLU A 39 7.15 13.55 -0.01
CA GLU A 39 6.75 14.67 -0.87
C GLU A 39 7.90 15.62 -1.14
N SER A 40 8.68 15.96 -0.10
CA SER A 40 9.86 16.82 -0.25
C SER A 40 10.90 16.20 -1.19
N THR A 41 11.14 14.89 -1.08
CA THR A 41 12.07 14.15 -1.94
C THR A 41 11.58 14.13 -3.39
N VAL A 42 10.30 13.80 -3.61
CA VAL A 42 9.70 13.76 -4.95
C VAL A 42 9.71 15.15 -5.61
N THR A 43 9.37 16.20 -4.86
CA THR A 43 9.31 17.58 -5.38
C THR A 43 10.68 18.14 -5.77
N ARG A 44 11.75 17.74 -5.07
CA ARG A 44 13.13 18.16 -5.41
C ARG A 44 13.76 17.29 -6.51
N GLY A 45 13.14 16.17 -6.85
CA GLY A 45 13.65 15.26 -7.89
C GLY A 45 13.53 15.86 -9.30
N PRO A 46 14.25 15.28 -10.28
CA PRO A 46 14.05 15.65 -11.68
C PRO A 46 12.62 15.33 -12.12
N ALA A 47 12.10 16.12 -13.05
CA ALA A 47 10.78 15.88 -13.64
C ALA A 47 10.73 14.51 -14.31
N LEU A 48 9.65 13.76 -14.07
CA LEU A 48 9.47 12.43 -14.64
C LEU A 48 9.03 12.50 -16.11
N PRO A 49 9.56 11.63 -16.99
CA PRO A 49 9.17 11.61 -18.40
C PRO A 49 7.67 11.30 -18.61
N MET A 50 6.97 12.13 -19.39
CA MET A 50 5.54 11.95 -19.72
C MET A 50 5.32 10.96 -20.88
N THR A 51 5.86 9.75 -20.75
CA THR A 51 5.79 8.70 -21.79
C THR A 51 4.50 7.87 -21.72
N GLY A 52 3.69 8.06 -20.68
CA GLY A 52 2.57 7.18 -20.34
C GLY A 52 2.98 5.80 -19.79
N LYS A 53 4.28 5.48 -19.71
CA LYS A 53 4.79 4.21 -19.17
C LYS A 53 5.23 4.36 -17.72
N TRP A 54 4.88 3.36 -16.90
CA TRP A 54 5.32 3.26 -15.52
C TRP A 54 6.82 2.98 -15.43
N SER A 55 7.43 3.60 -14.41
CA SER A 55 8.76 3.30 -13.90
C SER A 55 8.68 3.29 -12.37
N GLU A 56 9.74 2.83 -11.70
CA GLU A 56 9.81 2.83 -10.24
C GLU A 56 9.55 4.23 -9.66
N ALA A 57 10.17 5.26 -10.25
CA ALA A 57 10.00 6.63 -9.82
C ALA A 57 8.54 7.14 -9.99
N HIS A 58 7.84 6.68 -11.02
CA HIS A 58 6.40 7.00 -11.19
C HIS A 58 5.54 6.34 -10.12
N VAL A 59 5.84 5.08 -9.74
CA VAL A 59 5.11 4.40 -8.65
C VAL A 59 5.31 5.18 -7.36
N LEU A 60 6.55 5.55 -7.04
CA LEU A 60 6.86 6.36 -5.86
C LEU A 60 6.11 7.70 -5.84
N ASP A 61 6.21 8.49 -6.92
CA ASP A 61 5.52 9.79 -7.03
C ASP A 61 4.01 9.64 -6.87
N ARG A 62 3.39 8.61 -7.48
CA ARG A 62 1.95 8.39 -7.39
C ARG A 62 1.48 7.98 -6.01
N LEU A 63 2.22 7.11 -5.33
CA LEU A 63 1.91 6.75 -3.94
C LEU A 63 2.02 7.97 -3.02
N VAL A 64 3.06 8.79 -3.21
CA VAL A 64 3.25 10.04 -2.46
C VAL A 64 2.11 11.02 -2.70
N ARG A 65 1.72 11.27 -3.96
CA ARG A 65 0.57 12.13 -4.31
C ARG A 65 -0.76 11.59 -3.80
N ALA A 66 -0.87 10.29 -3.58
CA ALA A 66 -2.01 9.66 -2.95
C ALA A 66 -2.00 9.78 -1.41
N GLY A 67 -1.07 10.55 -0.82
CA GLY A 67 -0.94 10.69 0.62
C GLY A 67 -0.47 9.41 1.31
N VAL A 68 0.32 8.59 0.61
CA VAL A 68 0.97 7.41 1.16
C VAL A 68 2.46 7.67 1.24
N ALA A 69 3.12 7.24 2.32
CA ALA A 69 4.58 7.35 2.45
C ALA A 69 5.25 6.01 2.06
N PRO A 70 5.57 5.79 0.78
CA PRO A 70 6.26 4.58 0.36
C PRO A 70 7.69 4.54 0.89
N ARG A 71 8.12 3.38 1.38
CA ARG A 71 9.51 3.10 1.71
C ARG A 71 9.99 1.90 0.90
N PRO A 72 11.04 2.03 0.07
CA PRO A 72 11.62 0.90 -0.64
C PRO A 72 12.05 -0.20 0.33
N VAL A 73 11.85 -1.46 -0.08
CA VAL A 73 12.32 -2.65 0.61
C VAL A 73 13.41 -3.29 -0.25
N PRO A 74 14.69 -2.89 -0.08
CA PRO A 74 15.77 -3.25 -1.02
C PRO A 74 16.07 -4.75 -1.06
N ASP A 75 15.87 -5.44 0.08
CA ASP A 75 16.13 -6.87 0.23
C ASP A 75 14.83 -7.70 0.25
N ALA A 76 13.78 -7.21 -0.41
CA ALA A 76 12.55 -7.97 -0.54
C ALA A 76 12.82 -9.29 -1.28
N PRO A 77 12.17 -10.40 -0.87
CA PRO A 77 12.31 -11.66 -1.57
C PRO A 77 11.90 -11.50 -3.04
N PRO A 78 12.53 -12.26 -3.96
CA PRO A 78 12.13 -12.23 -5.35
C PRO A 78 10.64 -12.59 -5.44
N GLY A 79 9.90 -11.83 -6.24
CA GLY A 79 8.51 -12.13 -6.54
C GLY A 79 8.36 -13.50 -7.20
N PRO A 80 7.14 -14.06 -7.26
CA PRO A 80 6.93 -15.38 -7.83
C PRO A 80 7.37 -15.44 -9.29
N ALA A 81 7.96 -16.57 -9.67
CA ALA A 81 8.63 -16.74 -10.96
C ALA A 81 7.71 -16.52 -12.18
N TRP A 82 6.41 -16.81 -12.05
CA TRP A 82 5.43 -16.60 -13.11
C TRP A 82 5.25 -15.13 -13.50
N MET A 83 5.64 -14.18 -12.64
CA MET A 83 5.55 -12.76 -12.98
C MET A 83 6.60 -12.32 -14.02
N ARG A 84 7.63 -13.14 -14.28
CA ARG A 84 8.68 -12.96 -15.32
C ARG A 84 9.38 -11.59 -15.33
N ALA A 85 9.29 -10.86 -14.23
CA ALA A 85 9.91 -9.57 -14.02
C ALA A 85 10.35 -9.46 -12.56
N LYS A 86 11.37 -8.64 -12.28
CA LYS A 86 11.77 -8.34 -10.91
C LYS A 86 10.69 -7.47 -10.25
N ALA A 87 10.27 -7.85 -9.05
CA ALA A 87 9.40 -7.01 -8.23
C ALA A 87 10.20 -5.85 -7.63
N VAL A 88 9.63 -4.66 -7.66
CA VAL A 88 10.00 -3.54 -6.78
C VAL A 88 9.00 -3.52 -5.64
N VAL A 89 9.48 -3.56 -4.41
CA VAL A 89 8.62 -3.68 -3.23
C VAL A 89 8.71 -2.42 -2.38
N PHE A 90 7.55 -1.88 -2.01
CA PHE A 90 7.43 -0.74 -1.11
C PHE A 90 6.60 -1.12 0.12
N ALA A 91 7.09 -0.80 1.31
CA ALA A 91 6.24 -0.72 2.49
C ALA A 91 5.40 0.56 2.40
N ALA A 92 4.08 0.44 2.43
CA ALA A 92 3.15 1.55 2.16
C ALA A 92 1.79 1.29 2.83
N GLY A 93 1.21 2.30 3.48
CA GLY A 93 -0.16 2.24 3.98
C GLY A 93 -0.44 1.17 5.05
N GLY A 94 0.59 0.70 5.77
CA GLY A 94 0.50 -0.40 6.73
C GLY A 94 0.60 -1.80 6.12
N GLY A 95 0.96 -1.89 4.84
CA GLY A 95 1.16 -3.12 4.10
C GLY A 95 2.32 -3.01 3.11
N GLU A 96 2.28 -3.82 2.05
CA GLU A 96 3.28 -3.81 0.98
C GLU A 96 2.63 -3.65 -0.40
N VAL A 97 3.37 -3.00 -1.30
CA VAL A 97 3.05 -2.90 -2.71
C VAL A 97 4.18 -3.57 -3.48
N HIS A 98 3.87 -4.70 -4.10
CA HIS A 98 4.78 -5.39 -5.03
C HIS A 98 4.45 -4.92 -6.44
N ALA A 99 5.37 -4.22 -7.10
CA ALA A 99 5.19 -3.69 -8.44
C ALA A 99 6.10 -4.40 -9.44
N TRP A 100 5.52 -4.90 -10.53
CA TRP A 100 6.22 -5.43 -11.69
C TRP A 100 6.01 -4.48 -12.86
N ILE A 101 7.13 -3.96 -13.38
CA ILE A 101 7.14 -3.00 -14.48
C ILE A 101 7.70 -3.71 -15.71
N TYR A 102 6.85 -3.87 -16.71
CA TYR A 102 7.16 -4.53 -17.98
C TYR A 102 7.61 -3.50 -19.03
N ALA A 103 8.17 -3.98 -20.14
CA ALA A 103 8.60 -3.13 -21.25
C ALA A 103 7.42 -2.33 -21.87
N ASP A 104 6.25 -2.96 -21.92
CA ASP A 104 5.00 -2.40 -22.42
C ASP A 104 3.77 -3.20 -21.92
N SER A 105 2.57 -2.81 -22.36
CA SER A 105 1.32 -3.48 -22.01
C SER A 105 1.18 -4.89 -22.56
N THR A 106 1.80 -5.20 -23.69
CA THR A 106 1.73 -6.52 -24.32
C THR A 106 2.57 -7.53 -23.52
N ALA A 107 3.77 -7.13 -23.11
CA ALA A 107 4.63 -7.93 -22.23
C ALA A 107 3.95 -8.19 -20.87
N ARG A 108 3.26 -7.20 -20.30
CA ARG A 108 2.46 -7.38 -19.09
C ARG A 108 1.32 -8.39 -19.31
N ARG A 109 0.50 -8.19 -20.35
CA ARG A 109 -0.65 -9.08 -20.68
C ARG A 109 -0.24 -10.53 -20.88
N ALA A 110 0.88 -10.78 -21.56
CA ALA A 110 1.43 -12.12 -21.76
C ALA A 110 1.74 -12.87 -20.44
N VAL A 111 1.82 -12.15 -19.32
CA VAL A 111 1.97 -12.70 -17.98
C VAL A 111 0.65 -12.69 -17.22
N THR A 112 -0.04 -11.56 -17.20
CA THR A 112 -1.15 -11.32 -16.27
C THR A 112 -2.48 -11.89 -16.72
N ASP A 113 -2.68 -12.12 -18.01
CA ASP A 113 -3.99 -12.57 -18.55
C ASP A 113 -4.34 -14.01 -18.12
N GLY A 114 -3.34 -14.80 -17.69
CA GLY A 114 -3.53 -16.15 -17.15
C GLY A 114 -3.64 -16.22 -15.63
N LEU A 115 -3.61 -15.09 -14.93
CA LEU A 115 -3.65 -15.03 -13.47
C LEU A 115 -5.08 -14.84 -12.97
N ASP A 116 -5.38 -15.46 -11.84
CA ASP A 116 -6.59 -15.18 -11.09
C ASP A 116 -6.49 -13.77 -10.46
N PRO A 117 -7.43 -12.85 -10.74
CA PRO A 117 -7.40 -11.49 -10.20
C PRO A 117 -7.55 -11.41 -8.67
N GLU A 118 -8.10 -12.43 -8.01
CA GLU A 118 -8.27 -12.47 -6.55
C GLU A 118 -7.03 -12.96 -5.81
N THR A 119 -6.11 -13.62 -6.51
CA THR A 119 -4.90 -14.21 -5.90
C THR A 119 -3.59 -13.82 -6.60
N ALA A 120 -3.66 -13.14 -7.75
CA ALA A 120 -2.53 -12.83 -8.63
C ALA A 120 -1.66 -14.06 -8.97
N THR A 121 -2.31 -15.23 -9.08
CA THR A 121 -1.66 -16.54 -9.15
C THR A 121 -2.23 -17.35 -10.32
N PRO A 122 -1.42 -18.16 -11.04
CA PRO A 122 -1.92 -19.06 -12.07
C PRO A 122 -2.84 -20.14 -11.48
N ARG A 123 -3.70 -20.73 -12.31
CA ARG A 123 -4.53 -21.86 -11.87
C ARG A 123 -3.67 -23.04 -11.41
N GLY A 124 -3.99 -23.59 -10.24
CA GLY A 124 -3.32 -24.77 -9.69
C GLY A 124 -2.05 -24.46 -8.87
N GLU A 125 -1.62 -23.19 -8.82
CA GLU A 125 -0.52 -22.74 -7.97
C GLU A 125 -1.02 -22.24 -6.61
N VAL A 126 -0.16 -22.30 -5.59
CA VAL A 126 -0.47 -21.78 -4.25
C VAL A 126 -0.24 -20.27 -4.22
N PRO A 127 -1.23 -19.45 -3.79
CA PRO A 127 -1.05 -18.01 -3.70
C PRO A 127 0.07 -17.63 -2.72
N PRO A 128 1.09 -16.86 -3.14
CA PRO A 128 2.21 -16.48 -2.28
C PRO A 128 1.87 -15.27 -1.41
N PHE A 129 0.79 -14.55 -1.72
CA PHE A 129 0.39 -13.32 -1.05
C PHE A 129 -0.66 -13.61 0.02
N ALA A 130 -0.40 -13.18 1.25
CA ALA A 130 -1.39 -13.24 2.31
C ALA A 130 -2.54 -12.25 2.04
N GLY A 131 -3.78 -12.69 2.26
CA GLY A 131 -4.95 -11.82 2.20
C GLY A 131 -5.05 -10.88 3.42
N PRO A 132 -5.79 -9.76 3.33
CA PRO A 132 -6.48 -9.24 2.15
C PRO A 132 -5.51 -8.62 1.14
N MET A 133 -5.75 -8.84 -0.16
CA MET A 133 -4.91 -8.32 -1.24
C MET A 133 -5.72 -7.74 -2.39
N ARG A 134 -5.11 -6.82 -3.15
CA ARG A 134 -5.68 -6.29 -4.41
C ARG A 134 -4.67 -6.36 -5.53
N PHE A 135 -5.13 -6.86 -6.69
CA PHE A 135 -4.33 -6.90 -7.90
C PHE A 135 -4.73 -5.77 -8.86
N VAL A 136 -3.74 -4.96 -9.25
CA VAL A 136 -3.92 -3.78 -10.10
C VAL A 136 -3.09 -3.96 -11.36
N MET A 137 -3.70 -3.67 -12.50
CA MET A 137 -3.04 -3.70 -13.81
C MET A 137 -3.30 -2.41 -14.55
N GLN A 138 -2.24 -1.71 -14.97
CA GLN A 138 -2.35 -0.45 -15.72
C GLN A 138 -1.19 -0.33 -16.71
N ASN A 139 -1.47 -0.19 -18.01
CA ASN A 139 -0.45 -0.14 -19.07
C ASN A 139 0.65 -1.21 -18.91
N ASN A 140 1.89 -0.85 -18.62
CA ASN A 140 3.02 -1.75 -18.42
C ASN A 140 3.27 -2.12 -16.94
N LEU A 141 2.38 -1.76 -16.02
CA LEU A 141 2.43 -2.08 -14.59
C LEU A 141 1.46 -3.21 -14.25
N ALA A 142 1.93 -4.15 -13.44
CA ALA A 142 1.11 -5.00 -12.58
C ALA A 142 1.55 -4.78 -11.13
N ALA A 143 0.60 -4.65 -10.20
CA ALA A 143 0.90 -4.42 -8.80
C ALA A 143 0.00 -5.25 -7.89
N VAL A 144 0.58 -5.86 -6.87
CA VAL A 144 -0.14 -6.58 -5.81
C VAL A 144 0.02 -5.77 -4.52
N ILE A 145 -1.10 -5.41 -3.92
CA ILE A 145 -1.18 -4.64 -2.67
C ILE A 145 -1.62 -5.61 -1.58
N VAL A 146 -0.84 -5.78 -0.53
CA VAL A 146 -1.10 -6.73 0.57
C VAL A 146 -1.11 -6.01 1.91
N GLY A 147 -1.94 -6.48 2.84
CA GLY A 147 -2.01 -5.94 4.20
C GLY A 147 -2.52 -4.50 4.28
N GLY A 148 -2.28 -3.83 5.40
CA GLY A 148 -2.86 -2.51 5.67
C GLY A 148 -4.39 -2.52 5.82
N SER A 149 -4.99 -1.34 5.87
CA SER A 149 -6.45 -1.19 5.91
C SER A 149 -7.05 -1.22 4.49
N GLU A 150 -8.29 -1.68 4.37
CA GLU A 150 -9.01 -1.70 3.08
C GLU A 150 -9.06 -0.30 2.43
N THR A 151 -9.31 0.74 3.23
CA THR A 151 -9.29 2.14 2.78
C THR A 151 -7.94 2.54 2.17
N ASN A 152 -6.82 2.10 2.77
CA ASN A 152 -5.50 2.38 2.22
C ASN A 152 -5.24 1.55 0.95
N GLN A 153 -5.66 0.28 0.91
CA GLN A 153 -5.55 -0.53 -0.30
C GLN A 153 -6.31 0.09 -1.48
N GLU A 154 -7.54 0.55 -1.24
CA GLU A 154 -8.37 1.21 -2.25
C GLU A 154 -7.70 2.50 -2.73
N ARG A 155 -7.19 3.33 -1.81
CA ARG A 155 -6.49 4.57 -2.16
C ARG A 155 -5.27 4.31 -3.04
N ILE A 156 -4.46 3.31 -2.67
CA ILE A 156 -3.29 2.90 -3.45
C ILE A 156 -3.73 2.38 -4.82
N ALA A 157 -4.76 1.52 -4.87
CA ALA A 157 -5.27 0.95 -6.10
C ALA A 157 -5.75 2.03 -7.06
N LEU A 158 -6.56 2.98 -6.60
CA LEU A 158 -7.06 4.10 -7.41
C LEU A 158 -5.90 4.96 -7.96
N ALA A 159 -4.88 5.24 -7.14
CA ALA A 159 -3.73 6.02 -7.57
C ALA A 159 -2.94 5.35 -8.70
N LEU A 160 -2.80 4.02 -8.66
CA LEU A 160 -2.11 3.23 -9.68
C LEU A 160 -3.00 2.97 -10.91
N GLN A 161 -4.31 2.82 -10.73
CA GLN A 161 -5.26 2.60 -11.84
C GLN A 161 -5.50 3.85 -12.69
N ALA A 162 -5.40 5.05 -12.10
CA ALA A 162 -5.59 6.32 -12.80
C ALA A 162 -4.64 6.51 -14.00
N GLY A 163 -3.52 5.78 -14.04
CA GLY A 163 -2.56 5.82 -15.13
C GLY A 163 -1.68 7.06 -15.14
N LEU A 164 -0.75 7.09 -16.09
CA LEU A 164 0.22 8.17 -16.25
C LEU A 164 -0.15 9.09 -17.42
N PRO A 165 0.16 10.39 -17.31
CA PRO A 165 -0.01 11.28 -18.44
C PRO A 165 0.91 10.87 -19.59
N ALA A 166 0.37 10.90 -20.80
CA ALA A 166 1.14 10.82 -22.04
C ALA A 166 1.20 12.21 -22.66
N ALA A 167 2.34 12.55 -23.27
CA ALA A 167 2.44 13.76 -24.10
C ALA A 167 1.32 13.74 -25.16
N ARG A 168 0.58 14.85 -25.27
CA ARG A 168 -0.42 15.02 -26.32
C ARG A 168 0.33 15.12 -27.67
N PRO A 169 -0.13 14.44 -28.72
CA PRO A 169 0.48 14.55 -30.05
C PRO A 169 0.42 15.98 -30.60
#